data_AF-A0A1X1WA19-F1
#
_entry.id   AF-A0A1X1WA19-F1
#
_cell.length_a   1.000
_cell.length_b   1.000
_cell.length_c   1.000
_cell.angle_alpha   90.00
_cell.angle_beta   90.00
_cell.angle_gamma   90.00
#
_symmetry.space_group_name_H-M   'P 1'
#
loop_
_entity.id
_entity.type
_entity.pdbx_description
1 polymer ?
#
loop_
_entity_poly.entity_id
_entity_poly.type
_entity_poly.pdbx_seq_one_letter_code
_entity_poly.pdbx_strand_id
1 'polypeptide(L)'
;MTAAAEDDNLVYSPTPLLPEIFLDLDLMLLTAVDDDAYRSAIAAGTREVISRFEHLADPRVFCASAKSVVAEVAAAINRLTDMGDNRVAQWLTTEVLDLLVAQEQLHERCIDTLRAAGDIDICLISEVVSSIEATAANVRDRRFAPLPECCGNGWDYNVKLAVLAAMSAEMRRNPLRKQLDGAGGAAGSAEFNPYVRAMFELELVTHRRLYRILYSLAEHVGVDLRGDELFQAPEVVENQKL
;
A
#
# COMPACT_ATOMS: atom_id res chain seq x y z
N MET A 1 -1.71 -14.17 30.25
CA MET A 1 -2.35 -12.88 29.93
C MET A 1 -1.27 -11.82 29.86
N THR A 2 -0.80 -11.57 28.66
CA THR A 2 -0.01 -10.40 28.26
C THR A 2 -0.45 -10.13 26.84
N ALA A 3 -0.78 -8.87 26.57
CA ALA A 3 -1.51 -8.41 25.41
C ALA A 3 -0.92 -8.92 24.10
N ALA A 4 -1.80 -9.32 23.18
CA ALA A 4 -1.45 -9.49 21.78
C ALA A 4 -0.75 -8.20 21.32
N ALA A 5 0.38 -8.34 20.64
CA ALA A 5 0.84 -7.30 19.76
C ALA A 5 -0.24 -7.15 18.69
N GLU A 6 -1.20 -6.24 18.92
CA GLU A 6 -2.03 -5.70 17.87
C GLU A 6 -1.04 -5.19 16.81
N ASP A 7 -1.22 -5.63 15.57
CA ASP A 7 -0.49 -5.07 14.46
C ASP A 7 -1.07 -3.67 14.22
N ASP A 8 -0.67 -2.73 15.09
CA ASP A 8 -1.00 -1.30 15.09
C ASP A 8 -0.50 -0.59 13.82
N ASN A 9 0.12 -1.31 12.89
CA ASN A 9 0.58 -0.72 11.64
C ASN A 9 -0.59 -0.40 10.71
N LEU A 10 -1.68 -1.15 10.74
CA LEU A 10 -2.81 -0.98 9.81
C LEU A 10 -4.15 -0.70 10.49
N VAL A 11 -4.16 -0.49 11.82
CA VAL A 11 -5.30 0.15 12.50
C VAL A 11 -5.27 1.64 12.14
N TYR A 12 -6.25 2.07 11.37
CA TYR A 12 -6.28 3.43 10.88
C TYR A 12 -6.85 4.36 11.99
N SER A 13 -5.94 5.16 12.57
CA SER A 13 -6.18 6.38 13.40
C SER A 13 -7.23 7.36 12.83
N PRO A 14 -7.44 8.55 13.39
CA PRO A 14 -7.45 9.77 12.57
C PRO A 14 -6.02 10.14 12.15
N THR A 15 -5.85 10.84 11.03
CA THR A 15 -4.51 11.15 10.52
C THR A 15 -3.91 12.16 11.48
N PRO A 16 -2.72 11.90 12.07
CA PRO A 16 -2.16 12.85 13.02
C PRO A 16 -1.86 14.15 12.25
N LEU A 17 -2.45 15.24 12.73
CA LEU A 17 -2.24 16.57 12.20
C LEU A 17 -1.07 17.19 12.95
N LEU A 18 -0.18 17.88 12.22
CA LEU A 18 0.83 18.77 12.80
C LEU A 18 0.38 20.21 12.58
N PRO A 19 -0.60 20.71 13.37
CA PRO A 19 -1.24 21.99 13.13
C PRO A 19 -0.27 23.18 13.23
N GLU A 20 0.90 23.00 13.86
CA GLU A 20 1.91 24.06 13.99
C GLU A 20 2.66 24.34 12.68
N ILE A 21 2.79 23.33 11.81
CA ILE A 21 3.56 23.44 10.55
C ILE A 21 2.65 23.89 9.40
N PHE A 22 1.39 23.46 9.42
CA PHE A 22 0.41 23.70 8.36
C PHE A 22 -0.77 24.54 8.83
N LEU A 23 -0.59 25.36 9.87
CA LEU A 23 -1.65 26.17 10.48
C LEU A 23 -2.42 27.00 9.45
N ASP A 24 -1.72 27.61 8.49
CA ASP A 24 -2.34 28.46 7.47
C ASP A 24 -3.23 27.64 6.52
N LEU A 25 -2.83 26.41 6.18
CA LEU A 25 -3.62 25.46 5.38
C LEU A 25 -4.84 24.97 6.16
N ASP A 26 -4.65 24.66 7.44
CA ASP A 26 -5.73 24.23 8.34
C ASP A 26 -6.75 25.35 8.52
N LEU A 27 -6.29 26.58 8.75
CA LEU A 27 -7.16 27.75 8.84
C LEU A 27 -7.88 27.99 7.52
N MET A 28 -7.19 27.92 6.37
CA MET A 28 -7.82 28.08 5.06
C MET A 28 -8.93 27.05 4.82
N LEU A 29 -8.71 25.79 5.18
CA LEU A 29 -9.72 24.74 5.07
C LEU A 29 -10.89 24.94 6.06
N LEU A 30 -10.58 25.17 7.33
CA LEU A 30 -11.58 25.23 8.41
C LEU A 30 -12.38 26.53 8.42
N THR A 31 -11.88 27.59 7.78
CA THR A 31 -12.59 28.87 7.63
C THR A 31 -13.14 29.10 6.23
N ALA A 32 -13.06 28.10 5.33
CA ALA A 32 -13.65 28.18 4.01
C ALA A 32 -15.16 28.46 4.12
N VAL A 33 -15.59 29.60 3.58
CA VAL A 33 -16.99 30.06 3.60
C VAL A 33 -17.74 29.73 2.31
N ASP A 34 -17.02 29.29 1.27
CA ASP A 34 -17.56 28.89 -0.01
C ASP A 34 -16.77 27.71 -0.62
N ASP A 35 -17.34 27.12 -1.68
CA ASP A 35 -16.78 25.95 -2.35
C ASP A 35 -15.43 26.23 -3.01
N ASP A 36 -15.18 27.45 -3.47
CA ASP A 36 -13.93 27.80 -4.17
C ASP A 36 -12.76 27.91 -3.19
N ALA A 37 -12.99 28.49 -2.00
CA ALA A 37 -12.02 28.49 -0.91
C ALA A 37 -11.72 27.05 -0.43
N TYR A 38 -12.75 26.21 -0.30
CA TYR A 38 -12.57 24.80 0.06
C TYR A 38 -11.72 24.05 -0.98
N ARG A 39 -12.04 24.20 -2.27
CA ARG A 39 -11.28 23.56 -3.37
C ARG A 39 -9.83 24.01 -3.40
N SER A 40 -9.58 25.29 -3.17
CA SER A 40 -8.22 25.85 -3.11
C SER A 40 -7.42 25.25 -1.96
N ALA A 41 -8.07 25.03 -0.80
CA ALA A 41 -7.44 24.37 0.34
C ALA A 41 -7.07 22.90 0.03
N ILE A 42 -8.00 22.14 -0.55
CA ILE A 42 -7.74 20.75 -0.96
C ILE A 42 -6.62 20.67 -2.01
N ALA A 43 -6.61 21.57 -2.99
CA ALA A 43 -5.54 21.64 -3.98
C ALA A 43 -4.17 21.89 -3.33
N ALA A 44 -4.08 22.84 -2.40
CA ALA A 44 -2.85 23.14 -1.71
C ALA A 44 -2.39 22.00 -0.80
N GLY A 45 -3.30 21.37 -0.05
CA GLY A 45 -2.99 20.16 0.75
C GLY A 45 -2.51 18.99 -0.11
N THR A 46 -3.08 18.81 -1.31
CA THR A 46 -2.62 17.80 -2.28
C THR A 46 -1.19 18.06 -2.76
N ARG A 47 -0.80 19.32 -2.96
CA ARG A 47 0.59 19.67 -3.33
C ARG A 47 1.58 19.30 -2.22
N GLU A 48 1.23 19.56 -0.96
CA GLU A 48 2.06 19.19 0.19
C GLU A 48 2.21 17.67 0.31
N VAL A 49 1.14 16.91 0.07
CA VAL A 49 1.19 15.44 0.02
C VAL A 49 2.11 14.96 -1.10
N ILE A 50 2.03 15.55 -2.30
CA ILE A 50 2.93 15.20 -3.42
C ILE A 50 4.39 15.51 -3.07
N SER A 51 4.65 16.68 -2.50
CA SER A 51 5.99 17.07 -2.01
C SER A 51 6.53 16.08 -0.98
N ARG A 52 5.66 15.58 -0.08
CA ARG A 52 6.03 14.52 0.86
C ARG A 52 6.42 13.23 0.14
N PHE A 53 5.69 12.81 -0.88
CA PHE A 53 6.07 11.63 -1.67
C PHE A 53 7.42 11.78 -2.37
N GLU A 54 7.72 12.97 -2.91
CA GLU A 54 9.03 13.26 -3.51
C GLU A 54 10.16 13.13 -2.48
N HIS A 55 9.95 13.66 -1.27
CA HIS A 55 10.91 13.51 -0.18
C HIS A 55 11.12 12.04 0.20
N LEU A 56 10.05 11.24 0.25
CA LEU A 56 10.12 9.81 0.57
C LEU A 56 10.75 8.97 -0.55
N ALA A 57 10.71 9.46 -1.79
CA ALA A 57 11.35 8.83 -2.94
C ALA A 57 12.87 9.12 -3.01
N ASP A 58 13.39 10.04 -2.20
CA ASP A 58 14.82 10.32 -2.12
C ASP A 58 15.58 9.07 -1.61
N PRO A 59 16.60 8.57 -2.33
CA PRO A 59 17.37 7.39 -1.92
C PRO A 59 18.03 7.48 -0.54
N ARG A 60 18.19 8.70 0.00
CA ARG A 60 18.74 8.95 1.34
C ARG A 60 17.72 8.76 2.45
N VAL A 61 16.43 8.74 2.12
CA VAL A 61 15.34 8.51 3.08
C VAL A 61 15.08 7.01 3.12
N PHE A 62 15.44 6.37 4.24
CA PHE A 62 15.12 4.97 4.44
C PHE A 62 13.63 4.82 4.74
N CYS A 63 12.87 4.32 3.76
CA CYS A 63 11.46 4.02 3.91
C CYS A 63 11.17 2.62 3.34
N ALA A 64 10.59 1.75 4.16
CA ALA A 64 10.03 0.48 3.70
C ALA A 64 8.73 0.74 2.90
N SER A 65 8.90 1.34 1.72
CA SER A 65 7.83 1.79 0.83
C SER A 65 7.33 0.66 -0.07
N ALA A 66 6.30 0.93 -0.87
CA ALA A 66 5.85 -0.01 -1.90
C ALA A 66 7.00 -0.48 -2.81
N LYS A 67 7.96 0.40 -3.12
CA LYS A 67 9.14 0.08 -3.94
C LYS A 67 10.06 -0.95 -3.28
N SER A 68 10.24 -0.87 -1.96
CA SER A 68 11.07 -1.86 -1.25
C SER A 68 10.39 -3.21 -1.22
N VAL A 69 9.06 -3.25 -1.06
CA VAL A 69 8.29 -4.50 -1.11
C VAL A 69 8.42 -5.15 -2.49
N VAL A 70 8.23 -4.38 -3.57
CA VAL A 70 8.44 -4.82 -4.96
C VAL A 70 9.84 -5.42 -5.13
N ALA A 71 10.89 -4.73 -4.66
CA ALA A 71 12.27 -5.20 -4.77
C ALA A 71 12.53 -6.49 -3.98
N GLU A 72 12.00 -6.61 -2.77
CA GLU A 72 12.16 -7.81 -1.94
C GLU A 72 11.40 -9.02 -2.50
N VAL A 73 10.18 -8.82 -3.01
CA VAL A 73 9.41 -9.88 -3.69
C VAL A 73 10.11 -10.31 -4.97
N ALA A 74 10.62 -9.37 -5.77
CA ALA A 74 11.41 -9.68 -6.96
C ALA A 74 12.68 -10.47 -6.62
N ALA A 75 13.36 -10.14 -5.50
CA ALA A 75 14.51 -10.89 -5.04
C ALA A 75 14.15 -12.34 -4.64
N ALA A 76 12.98 -12.56 -4.01
CA ALA A 76 12.50 -13.90 -3.70
C ALA A 76 12.19 -14.72 -4.96
N ILE A 77 11.58 -14.09 -5.98
CA ILE A 77 11.29 -14.70 -7.29
C ILE A 77 12.59 -15.07 -8.02
N ASN A 78 13.59 -14.20 -8.02
CA ASN A 78 14.89 -14.48 -8.65
C ASN A 78 15.56 -15.69 -7.99
N ARG A 79 15.53 -15.78 -6.65
CA ARG A 79 16.04 -16.97 -5.94
C ARG A 79 15.33 -18.24 -6.39
N LEU A 80 13.99 -18.24 -6.46
CA LEU A 80 13.22 -19.40 -6.93
C LEU A 80 13.63 -19.80 -8.36
N THR A 81 13.83 -18.82 -9.24
CA THR A 81 14.24 -19.04 -10.63
C THR A 81 15.63 -19.65 -10.70
N ASP A 82 16.59 -19.13 -9.92
CA ASP A 82 17.98 -19.63 -9.86
C ASP A 82 18.04 -21.08 -9.35
N MET A 83 17.10 -21.48 -8.50
CA MET A 83 16.99 -22.84 -7.97
C MET A 83 16.21 -23.80 -8.88
N GLY A 84 15.61 -23.28 -9.97
CA GLY A 84 14.82 -24.07 -10.92
C GLY A 84 13.33 -24.22 -10.57
N ASP A 85 12.85 -23.57 -9.51
CA ASP A 85 11.46 -23.59 -9.04
C ASP A 85 10.56 -22.61 -9.83
N ASN A 86 10.63 -22.72 -11.16
CA ASN A 86 10.04 -21.76 -12.10
C ASN A 86 8.51 -21.66 -11.99
N ARG A 87 7.80 -22.71 -11.55
CA ARG A 87 6.34 -22.68 -11.42
C ARG A 87 5.88 -21.70 -10.34
N VAL A 88 6.54 -21.73 -9.17
CA VAL A 88 6.22 -20.82 -8.06
C VAL A 88 6.70 -19.42 -8.37
N ALA A 89 7.90 -19.29 -8.95
CA ALA A 89 8.44 -18.01 -9.42
C ALA A 89 7.50 -17.31 -10.41
N GLN A 90 7.03 -18.05 -11.42
CA GLN A 90 6.10 -17.52 -12.44
C GLN A 90 4.76 -17.13 -11.83
N TRP A 91 4.22 -17.93 -10.92
CA TRP A 91 2.97 -17.62 -10.23
C TRP A 91 3.12 -16.34 -9.39
N LEU A 92 4.17 -16.23 -8.56
CA LEU A 92 4.45 -15.03 -7.77
C LEU A 92 4.68 -13.80 -8.65
N THR A 93 5.34 -13.96 -9.80
CA THR A 93 5.53 -12.88 -10.77
C THR A 93 4.18 -12.35 -11.26
N THR A 94 3.35 -13.24 -11.80
CA THR A 94 2.11 -12.87 -12.51
C THR A 94 1.01 -12.40 -11.57
N GLU A 95 0.93 -13.01 -10.38
CA GLU A 95 -0.18 -12.77 -9.45
C GLU A 95 0.14 -11.71 -8.39
N VAL A 96 1.41 -11.56 -8.01
CA VAL A 96 1.82 -10.67 -6.91
C VAL A 96 2.68 -9.52 -7.41
N LEU A 97 3.83 -9.82 -8.02
CA LEU A 97 4.79 -8.78 -8.41
C LEU A 97 4.19 -7.83 -9.46
N ASP A 98 3.56 -8.36 -10.50
CA ASP A 98 2.93 -7.56 -11.56
C ASP A 98 1.84 -6.64 -10.99
N LEU A 99 1.10 -7.11 -9.98
CA LEU A 99 0.08 -6.31 -9.31
C LEU A 99 0.71 -5.15 -8.53
N LEU A 100 1.75 -5.42 -7.74
CA LEU A 100 2.47 -4.41 -6.97
C LEU A 100 3.12 -3.37 -7.89
N VAL A 101 3.76 -3.81 -8.98
CA VAL A 101 4.38 -2.94 -9.99
C VAL A 101 3.33 -2.07 -10.69
N ALA A 102 2.19 -2.65 -11.08
CA ALA A 102 1.13 -1.90 -11.73
C ALA A 102 0.55 -0.79 -10.82
N GLN A 103 0.49 -1.04 -9.51
CA GLN A 103 0.04 -0.04 -8.53
C GLN A 103 1.08 1.05 -8.30
N GLU A 104 2.36 0.69 -8.20
CA GLU A 104 3.45 1.66 -8.14
C GLU A 104 3.40 2.58 -9.37
N GLN A 105 3.29 2.02 -10.57
CA GLN A 105 3.18 2.78 -11.81
C GLN A 105 1.92 3.65 -11.86
N LEU A 106 0.79 3.17 -11.33
CA LEU A 106 -0.41 4.00 -11.22
C LEU A 106 -0.14 5.20 -10.31
N HIS A 107 0.45 4.98 -9.14
CA HIS A 107 0.76 6.04 -8.19
C HIS A 107 1.69 7.09 -8.79
N GLU A 108 2.77 6.67 -9.46
CA GLU A 108 3.69 7.56 -10.15
C GLU A 108 2.99 8.38 -11.24
N ARG A 109 2.14 7.75 -12.07
CA ARG A 109 1.35 8.46 -13.09
C ARG A 109 0.39 9.47 -12.48
N CYS A 110 -0.26 9.14 -11.37
CA CYS A 110 -1.13 10.06 -10.65
C CYS A 110 -0.36 11.30 -10.18
N ILE A 111 0.82 11.10 -9.56
CA ILE A 111 1.71 12.19 -9.14
C ILE A 111 2.15 13.03 -10.34
N ASP A 112 2.61 12.41 -11.41
CA ASP A 112 3.09 13.12 -12.60
C ASP A 112 1.96 13.91 -13.29
N THR A 113 0.74 13.36 -13.33
CA THR A 113 -0.45 14.04 -13.85
C THR A 113 -0.76 15.29 -13.03
N LEU A 114 -0.79 15.16 -11.70
CA LEU A 114 -1.03 16.29 -10.79
C LEU A 114 0.07 17.35 -10.89
N ARG A 115 1.34 16.94 -11.05
CA ARG A 115 2.47 17.86 -11.21
C ARG A 115 2.42 18.63 -12.53
N ALA A 116 2.11 17.94 -13.63
CA ALA A 116 2.15 18.51 -14.97
C ALA A 116 1.12 19.63 -15.19
N ALA A 117 0.07 19.68 -14.37
CA ALA A 117 -1.00 20.68 -14.48
C ALA A 117 -0.56 22.11 -14.11
N GLY A 118 0.54 22.28 -13.36
CA GLY A 118 1.04 23.59 -12.91
C GLY A 118 0.19 24.25 -11.82
N ASP A 119 -1.14 24.22 -11.97
CA ASP A 119 -2.10 24.57 -10.93
C ASP A 119 -3.03 23.38 -10.71
N ILE A 120 -2.81 22.65 -9.61
CA ILE A 120 -3.69 21.53 -9.23
C ILE A 120 -5.05 22.10 -8.89
N ASP A 121 -6.09 21.66 -9.57
CA ASP A 121 -7.48 21.97 -9.24
C ASP A 121 -8.26 20.70 -8.82
N ILE A 122 -9.49 20.91 -8.32
CA ILE A 122 -10.32 19.82 -7.81
C ILE A 122 -10.82 18.88 -8.92
N CYS A 123 -10.96 19.37 -10.16
CA CYS A 123 -11.43 18.57 -11.29
C CYS A 123 -10.37 17.52 -11.64
N LEU A 124 -9.11 17.94 -11.74
CA LEU A 124 -7.98 17.04 -11.97
C LEU A 124 -7.81 16.04 -10.82
N ILE A 125 -7.94 16.50 -9.57
CA ILE A 125 -7.95 15.61 -8.39
C ILE A 125 -9.04 14.54 -8.54
N SER A 126 -10.25 14.93 -8.97
CA SER A 126 -11.38 14.01 -9.15
C SER A 126 -11.14 12.97 -10.25
N GLU A 127 -10.50 13.36 -11.35
CA GLU A 127 -10.12 12.44 -12.43
C GLU A 127 -9.12 11.38 -11.95
N VAL A 128 -8.08 11.83 -11.24
CA VAL A 128 -7.06 10.95 -10.66
C VAL A 128 -7.67 10.01 -9.62
N VAL A 129 -8.52 10.53 -8.73
CA VAL A 129 -9.28 9.74 -7.75
C VAL A 129 -10.11 8.66 -8.43
N SER A 130 -10.82 9.00 -9.50
CA SER A 130 -11.64 8.02 -10.24
C SER A 130 -10.80 6.86 -10.78
N SER A 131 -9.57 7.12 -11.26
CA SER A 131 -8.65 6.07 -11.71
C SER A 131 -8.16 5.18 -10.56
N ILE A 132 -7.92 5.77 -9.38
CA ILE A 132 -7.48 5.04 -8.18
C ILE A 132 -8.61 4.16 -7.66
N GLU A 133 -9.81 4.70 -7.52
CA GLU A 133 -10.99 3.98 -7.03
C GLU A 133 -11.37 2.82 -7.97
N ALA A 134 -11.32 3.04 -9.29
CA ALA A 134 -11.53 1.97 -10.27
C ALA A 134 -10.50 0.85 -10.12
N THR A 135 -9.24 1.21 -9.84
CA THR A 135 -8.17 0.22 -9.59
C THR A 135 -8.42 -0.52 -8.28
N ALA A 136 -8.81 0.17 -7.21
CA ALA A 136 -9.13 -0.44 -5.93
C ALA A 136 -10.29 -1.45 -6.07
N ALA A 137 -11.34 -1.10 -6.83
CA ALA A 137 -12.42 -2.01 -7.15
C ALA A 137 -11.94 -3.26 -7.92
N ASN A 138 -11.10 -3.07 -8.95
CA ASN A 138 -10.52 -4.19 -9.70
C ASN A 138 -9.66 -5.12 -8.82
N VAL A 139 -8.88 -4.57 -7.88
CA VAL A 139 -8.07 -5.36 -6.93
C VAL A 139 -8.95 -6.13 -5.97
N ARG A 140 -10.01 -5.48 -5.46
CA ARG A 140 -11.00 -6.10 -4.55
C ARG A 140 -11.63 -7.33 -5.18
N ASP A 141 -12.03 -7.23 -6.44
CA ASP A 141 -12.73 -8.30 -7.17
C ASP A 141 -11.78 -9.25 -7.91
N ARG A 142 -10.46 -8.99 -7.89
CA ARG A 142 -9.45 -9.80 -8.57
C ARG A 142 -9.53 -11.25 -8.11
N ARG A 143 -9.63 -12.17 -9.08
CA ARG A 143 -9.48 -13.61 -8.85
C ARG A 143 -8.04 -14.01 -9.18
N PHE A 144 -7.29 -14.42 -8.16
CA PHE A 144 -5.96 -14.98 -8.35
C PHE A 144 -6.03 -16.34 -9.03
N ALA A 145 -5.04 -16.66 -9.87
CA ALA A 145 -4.91 -17.99 -10.45
C ALA A 145 -4.75 -19.06 -9.35
N PRO A 146 -5.12 -20.33 -9.62
CA PRO A 146 -4.89 -21.43 -8.70
C PRO A 146 -3.43 -21.51 -8.26
N LEU A 147 -3.19 -21.88 -6.99
CA LEU A 147 -1.85 -22.06 -6.46
C LEU A 147 -1.11 -23.15 -7.25
N PRO A 148 0.22 -23.01 -7.45
CA PRO A 148 0.98 -23.96 -8.26
C PRO A 148 0.97 -25.35 -7.61
N GLU A 149 0.87 -26.42 -8.41
CA GLU A 149 0.89 -27.80 -7.90
C GLU A 149 2.32 -28.27 -7.62
N CYS A 150 2.49 -29.06 -6.56
CA CYS A 150 3.76 -29.72 -6.27
C CYS A 150 4.01 -30.88 -7.26
N CYS A 151 5.19 -30.96 -7.86
CA CYS A 151 5.56 -32.02 -8.81
C CYS A 151 6.03 -33.33 -8.15
N GLY A 152 5.99 -33.45 -6.81
CA GLY A 152 6.60 -34.57 -6.09
C GLY A 152 6.06 -34.76 -4.67
N ASN A 153 6.86 -35.39 -3.79
CA ASN A 153 6.45 -35.79 -2.44
C ASN A 153 6.35 -34.61 -1.43
N GLY A 154 6.51 -33.36 -1.88
CA GLY A 154 6.46 -32.17 -1.06
C GLY A 154 7.28 -31.01 -1.65
N TRP A 155 7.06 -29.82 -1.11
CA TRP A 155 7.80 -28.62 -1.48
C TRP A 155 9.19 -28.59 -0.85
N ASP A 156 10.19 -28.17 -1.63
CA ASP A 156 11.55 -27.94 -1.14
C ASP A 156 11.53 -26.87 -0.03
N TYR A 157 12.40 -27.03 0.96
CA TYR A 157 12.65 -26.03 1.99
C TYR A 157 12.98 -24.65 1.40
N ASN A 158 13.70 -24.61 0.28
CA ASN A 158 14.04 -23.38 -0.41
C ASN A 158 12.81 -22.65 -0.96
N VAL A 159 11.82 -23.38 -1.48
CA VAL A 159 10.53 -22.81 -1.91
C VAL A 159 9.81 -22.19 -0.71
N LYS A 160 9.78 -22.90 0.41
CA LYS A 160 9.16 -22.40 1.66
C LYS A 160 9.80 -21.11 2.13
N LEU A 161 11.14 -21.04 2.15
CA LEU A 161 11.86 -19.83 2.52
C LEU A 161 11.59 -18.65 1.60
N ALA A 162 11.53 -18.88 0.28
CA ALA A 162 11.26 -17.80 -0.67
C ALA A 162 9.81 -17.28 -0.56
N VAL A 163 8.83 -18.16 -0.38
CA VAL A 163 7.43 -17.78 -0.13
C VAL A 163 7.31 -17.00 1.18
N LEU A 164 7.96 -17.46 2.24
CA LEU A 164 7.99 -16.75 3.51
C LEU A 164 8.63 -15.36 3.37
N ALA A 165 9.73 -15.25 2.61
CA ALA A 165 10.37 -13.96 2.36
C ALA A 165 9.46 -12.97 1.62
N ALA A 166 8.73 -13.44 0.59
CA ALA A 166 7.76 -12.61 -0.12
C ALA A 166 6.60 -12.15 0.79
N MET A 167 6.10 -13.04 1.65
CA MET A 167 5.07 -12.71 2.63
C MET A 167 5.57 -11.71 3.69
N SER A 168 6.78 -11.93 4.22
CA SER A 168 7.42 -11.01 5.17
C SER A 168 7.71 -9.63 4.58
N ALA A 169 7.93 -9.52 3.27
CA ALA A 169 8.10 -8.24 2.60
C ALA A 169 6.81 -7.41 2.68
N GLU A 170 5.66 -8.01 2.34
CA GLU A 170 4.36 -7.32 2.42
C GLU A 170 4.00 -6.94 3.86
N MET A 171 4.32 -7.81 4.84
CA MET A 171 4.06 -7.52 6.26
C MET A 171 4.89 -6.39 6.85
N ARG A 172 6.11 -6.20 6.34
CA ARG A 172 7.00 -5.12 6.80
C ARG A 172 6.78 -3.81 6.05
N ARG A 173 5.81 -3.76 5.13
CA ARG A 173 5.44 -2.53 4.44
C ARG A 173 5.08 -1.46 5.46
N ASN A 174 5.71 -0.30 5.38
CA ASN A 174 5.29 0.84 6.16
C ASN A 174 4.05 1.46 5.48
N PRO A 175 2.87 1.48 6.12
CA PRO A 175 1.66 1.98 5.47
C PRO A 175 1.77 3.46 5.10
N LEU A 176 1.11 3.84 4.01
CA LEU A 176 1.08 5.21 3.49
C LEU A 176 0.66 6.21 4.56
N ARG A 177 -0.25 5.83 5.47
CA ARG A 177 -0.65 6.71 6.57
C ARG A 177 0.52 7.15 7.44
N LYS A 178 1.41 6.23 7.81
CA LYS A 178 2.61 6.56 8.62
C LYS A 178 3.60 7.37 7.81
N GLN A 179 3.66 7.14 6.50
CA GLN A 179 4.55 7.87 5.61
C GLN A 179 4.10 9.33 5.38
N LEU A 180 2.78 9.54 5.33
CA LEU A 180 2.11 10.83 5.17
C LEU A 180 1.79 11.51 6.50
N ASP A 181 2.29 10.98 7.62
CA ASP A 181 2.06 11.59 8.92
C ASP A 181 2.50 13.06 8.95
N GLY A 182 1.58 13.94 9.34
CA GLY A 182 1.76 15.39 9.36
C GLY A 182 1.85 16.08 7.99
N ALA A 183 1.67 15.41 6.85
CA ALA A 183 1.79 16.04 5.54
C ALA A 183 0.55 16.87 5.16
N GLY A 184 0.72 18.18 4.93
CA GLY A 184 -0.32 19.06 4.39
C GLY A 184 -1.45 19.40 5.35
N GLY A 185 -1.30 19.13 6.65
CA GLY A 185 -2.32 19.41 7.67
C GLY A 185 -3.64 18.67 7.41
N ALA A 186 -4.76 19.23 7.84
CA ALA A 186 -6.10 18.71 7.61
C ALA A 186 -6.41 18.63 6.11
N ALA A 187 -5.93 19.57 5.30
CA ALA A 187 -6.13 19.55 3.85
C ALA A 187 -5.32 18.44 3.13
N GLY A 188 -4.32 17.87 3.78
CA GLY A 188 -3.57 16.69 3.34
C GLY A 188 -4.03 15.39 4.00
N SER A 189 -5.08 15.43 4.81
CA SER A 189 -5.58 14.27 5.54
C SER A 189 -6.68 13.54 4.77
N ALA A 190 -6.82 12.23 4.95
CA ALA A 190 -7.82 11.42 4.24
C ALA A 190 -9.28 11.81 4.59
N GLU A 191 -9.49 12.47 5.72
CA GLU A 191 -10.78 12.94 6.19
C GLU A 191 -11.34 14.07 5.30
N PHE A 192 -10.46 14.89 4.71
CA PHE A 192 -10.85 16.03 3.87
C PHE A 192 -10.38 15.90 2.42
N ASN A 193 -9.25 15.25 2.17
CA ASN A 193 -8.64 15.16 0.86
C ASN A 193 -9.03 13.84 0.14
N PRO A 194 -9.82 13.91 -0.96
CA PRO A 194 -10.28 12.73 -1.65
C PRO A 194 -9.15 11.94 -2.32
N TYR A 195 -8.06 12.58 -2.74
CA TYR A 195 -6.89 11.90 -3.30
C TYR A 195 -6.22 11.01 -2.26
N VAL A 196 -5.97 11.56 -1.06
CA VAL A 196 -5.33 10.82 0.05
C VAL A 196 -6.21 9.67 0.50
N ARG A 197 -7.53 9.91 0.61
CA ARG A 197 -8.50 8.87 0.94
C ARG A 197 -8.48 7.71 -0.06
N ALA A 198 -8.52 8.01 -1.35
CA ALA A 198 -8.49 7.00 -2.41
C ALA A 198 -7.17 6.19 -2.40
N MET A 199 -6.04 6.86 -2.15
CA MET A 199 -4.74 6.19 -2.01
C MET A 199 -4.70 5.22 -0.83
N PHE A 200 -5.24 5.61 0.34
CA PHE A 200 -5.34 4.72 1.51
C PHE A 200 -6.26 3.54 1.24
N GLU A 201 -7.40 3.76 0.59
CA GLU A 201 -8.32 2.67 0.23
C GLU A 201 -7.65 1.67 -0.72
N LEU A 202 -6.94 2.14 -1.75
CA LEU A 202 -6.21 1.28 -2.67
C LEU A 202 -5.13 0.47 -1.94
N GLU A 203 -4.32 1.10 -1.08
CA GLU A 203 -3.30 0.39 -0.29
C GLU A 203 -3.94 -0.68 0.59
N LEU A 204 -4.99 -0.35 1.33
CA LEU A 204 -5.63 -1.29 2.26
C LEU A 204 -6.24 -2.49 1.53
N VAL A 205 -6.97 -2.24 0.44
CA VAL A 205 -7.55 -3.32 -0.36
C VAL A 205 -6.46 -4.22 -0.91
N THR A 206 -5.38 -3.64 -1.42
CA THR A 206 -4.23 -4.39 -1.94
C THR A 206 -3.61 -5.24 -0.86
N HIS A 207 -3.26 -4.63 0.26
CA HIS A 207 -2.60 -5.30 1.36
C HIS A 207 -3.42 -6.51 1.82
N ARG A 208 -4.73 -6.35 2.04
CA ARG A 208 -5.61 -7.47 2.44
C ARG A 208 -5.64 -8.59 1.42
N ARG A 209 -5.77 -8.25 0.12
CA ARG A 209 -5.84 -9.25 -0.95
C ARG A 209 -4.52 -9.99 -1.11
N LEU A 210 -3.39 -9.28 -1.09
CA LEU A 210 -2.06 -9.86 -1.17
C LEU A 210 -1.71 -10.68 0.06
N TYR A 211 -2.01 -10.16 1.25
CA TYR A 211 -1.80 -10.87 2.50
C TYR A 211 -2.52 -12.22 2.50
N ARG A 212 -3.82 -12.23 2.16
CA ARG A 212 -4.61 -13.47 2.11
C ARG A 212 -4.04 -14.49 1.14
N ILE A 213 -3.70 -14.08 -0.08
CA ILE A 213 -3.21 -15.02 -1.09
C ILE A 213 -1.79 -15.51 -0.79
N LEU A 214 -0.92 -14.65 -0.26
CA LEU A 214 0.43 -15.04 0.19
C LEU A 214 0.38 -15.95 1.41
N TYR A 215 -0.52 -15.68 2.36
CA TYR A 215 -0.79 -16.57 3.50
C TYR A 215 -1.26 -17.95 3.02
N SER A 216 -2.19 -17.98 2.07
CA SER A 216 -2.68 -19.24 1.47
C SER A 216 -1.56 -19.98 0.72
N LEU A 217 -0.68 -19.26 0.02
CA LEU A 217 0.49 -19.84 -0.63
C LEU A 217 1.47 -20.41 0.40
N ALA A 218 1.73 -19.70 1.51
CA ALA A 218 2.59 -20.16 2.59
C ALA A 218 2.07 -21.46 3.21
N GLU A 219 0.78 -21.55 3.54
CA GLU A 219 0.16 -22.78 4.01
C GLU A 219 0.24 -23.91 2.97
N HIS A 220 -0.01 -23.58 1.70
CA HIS A 220 0.04 -24.54 0.60
C HIS A 220 1.44 -25.12 0.37
N VAL A 221 2.50 -24.33 0.58
CA VAL A 221 3.88 -24.84 0.55
C VAL A 221 4.31 -25.52 1.85
N GLY A 222 3.42 -25.59 2.85
CA GLY A 222 3.66 -26.27 4.12
C GLY A 222 4.55 -25.47 5.07
N VAL A 223 4.41 -24.13 5.06
CA VAL A 223 4.86 -23.23 6.14
C VAL A 223 3.73 -23.14 7.15
N ASP A 224 4.02 -23.48 8.42
CA ASP A 224 3.05 -23.32 9.50
C ASP A 224 3.20 -21.93 10.11
N LEU A 225 2.22 -21.07 9.85
CA LEU A 225 2.16 -19.69 10.37
C LEU A 225 1.36 -19.60 11.67
N ARG A 226 0.78 -20.71 12.14
CA ARG A 226 -0.10 -20.71 13.31
C ARG A 226 0.72 -20.48 14.58
N GLY A 227 0.41 -19.39 15.28
CA GLY A 227 1.06 -19.04 16.53
C GLY A 227 2.40 -18.31 16.36
N ASP A 228 2.77 -17.94 15.14
CA ASP A 228 3.86 -17.00 14.90
C ASP A 228 3.39 -15.58 15.29
N GLU A 229 4.17 -14.90 16.14
CA GLU A 229 3.84 -13.55 16.61
C GLU A 229 3.87 -12.50 15.48
N LEU A 230 4.54 -12.81 14.36
CA LEU A 230 4.69 -11.91 13.22
C LEU A 230 3.54 -12.00 12.21
N PHE A 231 2.72 -13.06 12.26
CA PHE A 231 1.69 -13.30 11.25
C PHE A 231 0.32 -13.50 11.90
N GLN A 232 -0.65 -12.71 11.46
CA GLN A 232 -2.03 -12.82 11.91
C GLN A 232 -2.85 -13.69 10.95
N ALA A 233 -3.92 -14.33 11.43
CA ALA A 233 -4.86 -15.00 10.53
C ALA A 233 -5.47 -13.98 9.54
N PRO A 234 -5.70 -14.33 8.26
CA PRO A 234 -6.24 -13.40 7.27
C PRO A 234 -7.52 -12.70 7.71
N GLU A 235 -8.40 -13.39 8.44
CA GLU A 235 -9.66 -12.84 8.95
C GLU A 235 -9.43 -11.67 9.92
N VAL A 236 -8.32 -11.67 10.67
CA VAL A 236 -7.98 -10.57 11.58
C VAL A 236 -7.58 -9.34 10.79
N VAL A 237 -6.71 -9.50 9.78
CA VAL A 237 -6.24 -8.42 8.90
C VAL A 237 -7.39 -7.83 8.07
N GLU A 238 -8.33 -8.67 7.62
CA GLU A 238 -9.52 -8.21 6.90
C GLU A 238 -10.47 -7.35 7.74
N ASN A 239 -10.50 -7.56 9.06
CA ASN A 239 -11.39 -6.86 9.98
C ASN A 239 -10.77 -5.59 10.62
N GLN A 240 -9.49 -5.31 10.40
CA GLN A 240 -8.85 -4.06 10.85
C GLN A 240 -9.53 -2.85 10.19
N LYS A 241 -10.03 -1.88 10.97
CA LYS A 241 -10.79 -0.75 10.42
C LYS A 241 -9.88 0.32 9.77
N LEU A 242 -10.45 1.01 8.77
CA LEU A 242 -10.05 2.37 8.33
C LEU A 242 -10.31 3.42 9.42
#